data_AF-A0A015LH65-F1
#
_entry.id   AF-A0A015LH65-F1
#
_cell.length_a   1.000
_cell.length_b   1.000
_cell.length_c   1.000
_cell.angle_alpha   90.00
_cell.angle_beta   90.00
_cell.angle_gamma   90.00
#
_symmetry.space_group_name_H-M   'P 1'
#
loop_
_entity.id
_entity.type
_entity.pdbx_description
1 polymer ?
#
loop_
_entity_poly.entity_id
_entity_poly.type
_entity_poly.pdbx_seq_one_letter_code
_entity_poly.pdbx_strand_id
1 'polypeptide(L)'
;MDSFGLIKPSDASEICEKCYYICYAMRFQQNFKNWTSGNDNIDKFIQDTQLSAHEDVREVLEWIPYDRLYNIKYIAKDEFGKGKVYRANWIDGYISDYEDDESLDSESKNWIREGCNMFVNLKSLNTPNILTLEFINKIKIEHEFYGITLDSETRNYMVVLNNKCKECNEMCNSIYFQQNFENWTSGNDNIDKFIQNTQLLAHKDVRVALEWIPYDRFHDIKYIAKDEVYRANWIDGNIYYYYYGTSKSWDNKNQNWIRKGCNMFVNLKSLNTPNILTLEFINKIKIEHEFYGITWDSKTKNYIMVLNNKCNKCNKMCNSIYFQQNFENWTSGNDNIDKSIQNTQLLAHIDVRVALEWIPYERLYNIKYISKDEFGKIYRANWTDGYIWYWVNKNQNWIREGCNMFVNLKSLNTPNILTLEFINKIKIEHEFYGITWDSEIKNYMMVLNNKCKECNKMCNSIYFRQNFENWTSSNDNIDKSIQNTQLLAHKDVRIALEWIPYDRLYNIKYISKDEFGKIYRANWTDGYIRYDKSYESWNNNNQNWIREGCNMFVNLKSLNTPNILTLEFINKV
;
A
#
# COMPACT_ATOMS: atom_id res chain seq x y z
N MET A 1 35.49 -15.11 -46.90
CA MET A 1 35.43 -14.20 -45.73
C MET A 1 34.80 -12.96 -46.27
N ASP A 2 33.50 -12.80 -46.03
CA ASP A 2 32.76 -11.63 -46.47
C ASP A 2 32.61 -10.75 -45.22
N SER A 3 32.72 -9.43 -45.40
CA SER A 3 33.20 -8.43 -44.43
C SER A 3 32.34 -8.19 -43.18
N PHE A 4 31.43 -9.08 -42.81
CA PHE A 4 30.50 -8.91 -41.69
C PHE A 4 30.32 -10.15 -40.78
N GLY A 5 31.04 -11.25 -40.98
CA GLY A 5 31.04 -12.35 -39.99
C GLY A 5 29.63 -12.87 -39.66
N LEU A 6 28.82 -13.15 -40.69
CA LEU A 6 27.57 -13.89 -40.50
C LEU A 6 27.87 -15.20 -39.79
N ILE A 7 27.24 -15.44 -38.63
CA ILE A 7 27.20 -16.78 -38.01
C ILE A 7 26.51 -17.66 -39.04
N LYS A 8 27.28 -18.52 -39.72
CA LYS A 8 26.71 -19.61 -40.48
C LYS A 8 26.09 -20.54 -39.43
N PRO A 9 24.80 -20.91 -39.53
CA PRO A 9 24.35 -22.09 -38.82
C PRO A 9 25.19 -23.25 -39.37
N SER A 10 26.16 -23.72 -38.59
CA SER A 10 26.61 -25.10 -38.76
C SER A 10 25.40 -25.95 -38.35
N ASP A 11 25.06 -26.93 -39.17
CA ASP A 11 23.83 -27.73 -39.13
C ASP A 11 23.59 -28.54 -37.82
N ALA A 12 24.13 -28.15 -36.67
CA ALA A 12 23.83 -28.74 -35.36
C ALA A 12 24.19 -27.89 -34.12
N SER A 13 24.42 -26.57 -34.23
CA SER A 13 24.77 -25.73 -33.06
C SER A 13 23.83 -24.54 -32.89
N GLU A 14 22.91 -24.61 -31.93
CA GLU A 14 22.08 -23.49 -31.46
C GLU A 14 22.91 -22.43 -30.69
N ILE A 15 24.24 -22.45 -30.77
CA ILE A 15 25.11 -21.65 -29.90
C ILE A 15 25.81 -20.55 -30.70
N CYS A 16 25.84 -19.33 -30.15
CA CYS A 16 26.45 -18.16 -30.77
C CYS A 16 27.98 -18.30 -30.74
N GLU A 17 28.66 -18.17 -31.89
CA GLU A 17 30.13 -18.26 -31.95
C GLU A 17 30.84 -17.19 -31.12
N LYS A 18 30.19 -16.03 -30.90
CA LYS A 18 30.75 -14.93 -30.11
C LYS A 18 30.48 -15.06 -28.61
N CYS A 19 29.31 -15.57 -28.24
CA CYS A 19 28.83 -15.58 -26.85
C CYS A 19 28.94 -16.96 -26.20
N TYR A 20 29.07 -18.03 -26.97
CA TYR A 20 29.08 -19.42 -26.53
C TYR A 20 27.80 -19.89 -25.79
N TYR A 21 26.67 -19.18 -25.97
CA TYR A 21 25.30 -19.57 -25.59
C TYR A 21 24.26 -19.04 -26.60
N ILE A 22 22.96 -19.36 -26.44
CA ILE A 22 21.87 -18.76 -27.24
C ILE A 22 21.66 -17.31 -26.81
N CYS A 23 22.25 -16.37 -27.54
CA CYS A 23 22.12 -14.93 -27.28
C CYS A 23 20.93 -14.29 -28.02
N TYR A 24 20.60 -13.03 -27.70
CA TYR A 24 19.46 -12.33 -28.31
C TYR A 24 19.57 -12.20 -29.84
N ALA A 25 20.77 -11.95 -30.37
CA ALA A 25 21.02 -11.85 -31.81
C ALA A 25 20.60 -13.13 -32.55
N MET A 26 20.87 -14.31 -31.97
CA MET A 26 20.44 -15.58 -32.56
C MET A 26 18.92 -15.73 -32.53
N ARG A 27 18.28 -15.33 -31.41
CA ARG A 27 16.82 -15.37 -31.29
C ARG A 27 16.14 -14.44 -32.32
N PHE A 28 16.68 -13.25 -32.53
CA PHE A 28 16.20 -12.36 -33.60
C PHE A 28 16.39 -12.97 -34.99
N GLN A 29 17.57 -13.52 -35.27
CA GLN A 29 17.89 -14.14 -36.56
C GLN A 29 16.92 -15.27 -36.93
N GLN A 30 16.50 -16.07 -35.95
CA GLN A 30 15.49 -17.11 -36.15
C GLN A 30 14.13 -16.54 -36.59
N ASN A 31 13.81 -15.30 -36.18
CA ASN A 31 12.53 -14.64 -36.45
C ASN A 31 12.51 -13.82 -37.75
N PHE A 32 13.63 -13.66 -38.48
CA PHE A 32 13.69 -12.84 -39.70
C PHE A 32 12.75 -13.30 -40.81
N LYS A 33 12.35 -14.57 -40.81
CA LYS A 33 11.40 -15.12 -41.79
C LYS A 33 9.94 -14.72 -41.52
N ASN A 34 9.65 -14.16 -40.34
CA ASN A 34 8.29 -13.92 -39.87
C ASN A 34 7.81 -12.48 -40.10
N TRP A 35 8.67 -11.58 -40.60
CA TRP A 35 8.30 -10.20 -40.95
C TRP A 35 9.13 -9.68 -42.12
N THR A 36 8.57 -8.72 -42.85
CA THR A 36 9.28 -7.91 -43.87
C THR A 36 8.57 -6.56 -43.99
N SER A 37 9.34 -5.50 -44.24
CA SER A 37 8.82 -4.16 -44.54
C SER A 37 8.43 -3.96 -46.00
N GLY A 38 8.73 -4.94 -46.87
CA GLY A 38 8.65 -4.80 -48.32
C GLY A 38 9.78 -3.95 -48.92
N ASN A 39 10.81 -3.59 -48.13
CA ASN A 39 11.99 -2.85 -48.58
C ASN A 39 13.26 -3.45 -47.99
N ASP A 40 14.08 -4.06 -48.87
CA ASP A 40 15.30 -4.77 -48.49
C ASP A 40 16.30 -3.91 -47.69
N ASN A 41 16.36 -2.60 -47.96
CA ASN A 41 17.25 -1.70 -47.22
C ASN A 41 16.77 -1.47 -45.79
N ILE A 42 15.45 -1.35 -45.59
CA ILE A 42 14.85 -1.20 -44.26
C ILE A 42 14.95 -2.51 -43.48
N ASP A 43 14.66 -3.64 -44.13
CA ASP A 43 14.77 -4.97 -43.53
C ASP A 43 16.20 -5.23 -43.06
N LYS A 44 17.18 -5.02 -43.95
CA LYS A 44 18.59 -5.14 -43.62
C LYS A 44 18.98 -4.21 -42.47
N PHE A 45 18.51 -2.97 -42.50
CA PHE A 45 18.82 -2.00 -41.45
C PHE A 45 18.32 -2.45 -40.07
N ILE A 46 17.06 -2.86 -39.96
CA ILE A 46 16.49 -3.37 -38.70
C ILE A 46 17.24 -4.65 -38.27
N GLN A 47 17.48 -5.58 -39.19
CA GLN A 47 18.21 -6.82 -38.93
C GLN A 47 19.64 -6.57 -38.43
N ASP A 48 20.36 -5.60 -38.99
CA ASP A 48 21.72 -5.24 -38.55
C ASP A 48 21.74 -4.77 -37.08
N THR A 49 20.71 -4.01 -36.65
CA THR A 49 20.57 -3.64 -35.23
C THR A 49 20.27 -4.84 -34.34
N GLN A 50 19.43 -5.77 -34.81
CA GLN A 50 19.05 -6.98 -34.09
C GLN A 50 20.20 -7.98 -33.96
N LEU A 51 21.02 -8.14 -35.00
CA LEU A 51 22.21 -9.01 -34.99
C LEU A 51 23.34 -8.48 -34.10
N SER A 52 23.34 -7.17 -33.82
CA SER A 52 24.32 -6.53 -32.93
C SER A 52 23.97 -6.71 -31.44
N ALA A 53 22.73 -7.05 -31.12
CA ALA A 53 22.21 -7.18 -29.76
C ALA A 53 22.45 -8.60 -29.22
N HIS A 54 23.57 -8.82 -28.55
CA HIS A 54 23.88 -10.13 -27.96
C HIS A 54 23.29 -10.29 -26.56
N GLU A 55 23.57 -9.31 -25.69
CA GLU A 55 23.25 -9.33 -24.26
C GLU A 55 22.25 -8.26 -23.85
N ASP A 56 21.98 -7.30 -24.73
CA ASP A 56 21.20 -6.10 -24.43
C ASP A 56 20.30 -5.78 -25.63
N VAL A 57 19.00 -5.64 -25.37
CA VAL A 57 17.97 -5.33 -26.38
C VAL A 57 17.56 -3.86 -26.42
N ARG A 58 18.07 -3.01 -25.52
CA ARG A 58 17.63 -1.61 -25.36
C ARG A 58 17.79 -0.77 -26.63
N GLU A 59 18.76 -1.09 -27.47
CA GLU A 59 19.09 -0.35 -28.70
C GLU A 59 18.60 -1.04 -29.98
N VAL A 60 17.83 -2.13 -29.83
CA VAL A 60 17.27 -2.91 -30.94
C VAL A 60 16.11 -2.16 -31.57
N LEU A 61 16.12 -2.11 -32.90
CA LEU A 61 14.97 -1.64 -33.66
C LEU A 61 14.09 -2.82 -34.08
N GLU A 62 12.80 -2.55 -34.24
CA GLU A 62 11.87 -3.53 -34.77
C GLU A 62 11.01 -2.98 -35.90
N TRP A 63 10.50 -3.92 -36.70
CA TRP A 63 9.41 -3.63 -37.60
C TRP A 63 8.10 -3.57 -36.80
N ILE A 64 7.42 -2.43 -36.84
CA ILE A 64 6.18 -2.20 -36.11
C ILE A 64 5.04 -2.20 -37.13
N PRO A 65 4.19 -3.26 -37.16
CA PRO A 65 3.03 -3.28 -38.03
C PRO A 65 2.12 -2.08 -37.73
N TYR A 66 1.69 -1.38 -38.78
CA TYR A 66 0.98 -0.10 -38.63
C TYR A 66 -0.36 -0.22 -37.91
N ASP A 67 -1.01 -1.39 -38.00
CA ASP A 67 -2.24 -1.74 -37.28
C ASP A 67 -2.05 -1.91 -35.76
N ARG A 68 -0.80 -1.95 -35.28
CA ARG A 68 -0.46 -1.88 -33.85
C ARG A 68 -0.39 -0.44 -33.33
N LEU A 69 -0.59 0.55 -34.20
CA LEU A 69 -0.64 1.97 -33.87
C LEU A 69 -2.07 2.48 -33.99
N TYR A 70 -2.57 3.16 -32.97
CA TYR A 70 -3.93 3.70 -32.94
C TYR A 70 -3.98 5.13 -32.37
N ASN A 71 -5.13 5.79 -32.46
CA ASN A 71 -5.29 7.20 -32.06
C ASN A 71 -4.28 8.14 -32.73
N ILE A 72 -4.00 7.91 -34.01
CA ILE A 72 -2.99 8.66 -34.76
C ILE A 72 -3.47 10.10 -34.98
N LYS A 73 -2.72 11.08 -34.47
CA LYS A 73 -3.04 12.52 -34.53
C LYS A 73 -1.88 13.29 -35.11
N TYR A 74 -2.15 14.17 -36.06
CA TYR A 74 -1.14 15.08 -36.59
C TYR A 74 -0.76 16.12 -35.53
N ILE A 75 0.55 16.32 -35.31
CA ILE A 75 1.09 17.30 -34.35
C ILE A 75 1.53 18.54 -35.10
N ALA A 76 2.51 18.39 -35.99
CA ALA A 76 3.17 19.51 -36.65
C ALA A 76 3.91 19.06 -37.91
N LYS A 77 4.37 20.04 -38.69
CA LYS A 77 5.43 19.81 -39.68
C LYS A 77 6.76 19.72 -38.94
N ASP A 78 7.61 18.81 -39.36
CA ASP A 78 8.96 18.66 -38.83
C ASP A 78 9.75 19.97 -38.94
N GLU A 79 10.62 20.25 -37.96
CA GLU A 79 11.42 21.49 -37.87
C GLU A 79 12.35 21.68 -39.09
N PHE A 80 12.65 20.62 -39.84
CA PHE A 80 13.44 20.65 -41.08
C PHE A 80 12.58 20.82 -42.36
N GLY A 81 11.28 21.07 -42.23
CA GLY A 81 10.38 21.48 -43.32
C GLY A 81 10.03 20.41 -44.35
N LYS A 82 10.50 19.17 -44.18
CA LYS A 82 10.31 18.09 -45.16
C LYS A 82 9.25 17.07 -44.72
N GLY A 83 9.20 16.63 -43.46
CA GLY A 83 8.26 15.59 -42.99
C GLY A 83 7.06 16.08 -42.18
N LYS A 84 6.06 15.21 -42.00
CA LYS A 84 4.95 15.38 -41.02
C LYS A 84 5.26 14.57 -39.76
N VAL A 85 4.88 15.11 -38.59
CA VAL A 85 4.98 14.43 -37.29
C VAL A 85 3.58 14.14 -36.78
N TYR A 86 3.37 12.89 -36.38
CA TYR A 86 2.14 12.42 -35.77
C TYR A 86 2.42 11.87 -34.38
N ARG A 87 1.39 11.80 -33.54
CA ARG A 87 1.37 11.06 -32.28
C ARG A 87 0.51 9.82 -32.49
N ALA A 88 0.88 8.70 -31.91
CA ALA A 88 0.07 7.49 -31.88
C ALA A 88 0.21 6.79 -30.53
N ASN A 89 -0.71 5.87 -30.23
CA ASN A 89 -0.55 4.89 -29.16
C ASN A 89 -0.09 3.57 -29.78
N TRP A 90 0.89 2.92 -29.17
CA TRP A 90 1.46 1.66 -29.61
C TRP A 90 1.03 0.53 -28.67
N ILE A 91 0.32 -0.46 -29.22
CA ILE A 91 -0.29 -1.55 -28.43
C ILE A 91 0.76 -2.39 -27.71
N ASP A 92 1.82 -2.79 -28.43
CA ASP A 92 2.81 -3.75 -27.91
C ASP A 92 3.73 -3.13 -26.87
N GLY A 93 4.23 -1.91 -27.11
CA GLY A 93 5.36 -1.38 -26.37
C GLY A 93 6.70 -1.99 -26.81
N TYR A 94 7.80 -1.47 -26.26
CA TYR A 94 9.15 -1.83 -26.68
C TYR A 94 9.61 -3.17 -26.09
N ILE A 95 10.57 -3.81 -26.77
CA ILE A 95 11.22 -5.04 -26.31
C ILE A 95 12.06 -4.73 -25.05
N SER A 96 11.91 -5.53 -24.01
CA SER A 96 12.61 -5.34 -22.72
C SER A 96 13.32 -6.62 -22.26
N ASP A 97 14.48 -6.43 -21.63
CA ASP A 97 15.22 -7.42 -20.87
C ASP A 97 14.91 -7.27 -19.36
N TYR A 98 14.22 -8.24 -18.76
CA TYR A 98 14.12 -8.32 -17.29
C TYR A 98 15.27 -9.19 -16.75
N GLU A 99 15.82 -8.79 -15.59
CA GLU A 99 17.04 -9.33 -14.96
C GLU A 99 16.98 -10.81 -14.54
N ASP A 100 15.84 -11.49 -14.67
CA ASP A 100 15.70 -12.92 -14.35
C ASP A 100 15.75 -13.77 -15.63
N ASP A 101 16.96 -13.96 -16.17
CA ASP A 101 17.48 -14.98 -17.14
C ASP A 101 16.63 -15.45 -18.36
N GLU A 102 15.41 -14.98 -18.57
CA GLU A 102 14.56 -15.33 -19.71
C GLU A 102 13.81 -14.08 -20.18
N SER A 103 14.37 -13.36 -21.18
CA SER A 103 13.66 -12.29 -21.92
C SER A 103 12.47 -12.78 -22.78
N LEU A 104 12.04 -14.02 -22.56
CA LEU A 104 10.90 -14.65 -23.17
C LEU A 104 9.89 -14.98 -22.09
N ASP A 105 8.62 -14.80 -22.41
CA ASP A 105 7.56 -15.42 -21.64
C ASP A 105 7.68 -16.96 -21.78
N SER A 106 7.99 -17.63 -20.67
CA SER A 106 8.24 -19.08 -20.61
C SER A 106 7.03 -19.91 -21.06
N GLU A 107 5.84 -19.32 -21.09
CA GLU A 107 4.62 -19.95 -21.60
C GLU A 107 4.39 -19.71 -23.10
N SER A 108 4.84 -18.59 -23.68
CA SER A 108 4.49 -18.18 -25.05
C SER A 108 5.65 -18.05 -26.06
N LYS A 109 6.92 -18.11 -25.62
CA LYS A 109 8.12 -17.89 -26.45
C LYS A 109 8.15 -16.53 -27.20
N ASN A 110 7.37 -15.55 -26.75
CA ASN A 110 7.38 -14.19 -27.29
C ASN A 110 8.32 -13.29 -26.48
N TRP A 111 8.85 -12.25 -27.12
CA TRP A 111 9.63 -11.19 -26.44
C TRP A 111 8.81 -10.54 -25.34
N ILE A 112 9.43 -10.36 -24.17
CA ILE A 112 8.85 -9.54 -23.10
C ILE A 112 8.73 -8.09 -23.59
N ARG A 113 7.55 -7.52 -23.38
CA ARG A 113 7.19 -6.16 -23.80
C ARG A 113 7.02 -5.26 -22.59
N GLU A 114 7.59 -4.06 -22.67
CA GLU A 114 7.34 -3.00 -21.71
C GLU A 114 6.59 -1.83 -22.33
N GLY A 115 5.77 -1.18 -21.52
CA GLY A 115 5.06 0.02 -21.95
C GLY A 115 3.92 -0.27 -22.93
N CYS A 116 3.23 -1.41 -22.80
CA CYS A 116 2.04 -1.68 -23.60
C CYS A 116 1.06 -0.49 -23.56
N ASN A 117 0.52 -0.11 -24.71
CA ASN A 117 -0.30 1.09 -24.92
C ASN A 117 0.42 2.42 -24.70
N MET A 118 1.76 2.48 -24.62
CA MET A 118 2.48 3.75 -24.56
C MET A 118 2.22 4.60 -25.79
N PHE A 119 2.35 5.91 -25.67
CA PHE A 119 2.38 6.77 -26.83
C PHE A 119 3.76 6.73 -27.50
N VAL A 120 3.77 7.08 -28.78
CA VAL A 120 4.95 7.26 -29.62
C VAL A 120 4.71 8.42 -30.58
N ASN A 121 5.79 9.06 -31.02
CA ASN A 121 5.79 9.97 -32.15
C ASN A 121 6.13 9.20 -33.43
N LEU A 122 5.42 9.51 -34.51
CA LEU A 122 5.65 8.99 -35.85
C LEU A 122 6.19 10.11 -36.73
N LYS A 123 7.39 9.92 -37.29
CA LYS A 123 8.03 10.89 -38.18
C LYS A 123 8.17 10.33 -39.59
N SER A 124 7.53 10.99 -40.56
CA SER A 124 7.54 10.56 -41.97
C SER A 124 8.94 10.59 -42.59
N LEU A 125 9.32 9.49 -43.23
CA LEU A 125 10.52 9.34 -44.07
C LEU A 125 10.13 9.62 -45.53
N ASN A 126 10.39 10.83 -46.02
CA ASN A 126 9.99 11.21 -47.38
C ASN A 126 10.76 10.50 -48.51
N THR A 127 11.76 9.68 -48.19
CA THR A 127 12.42 8.76 -49.14
C THR A 127 13.14 7.64 -48.37
N PRO A 128 13.04 6.36 -48.77
CA PRO A 128 13.72 5.24 -48.10
C PRO A 128 15.26 5.31 -48.14
N ASN A 129 15.85 6.10 -49.06
CA ASN A 129 17.30 6.23 -49.23
C ASN A 129 18.00 7.13 -48.19
N ILE A 130 17.33 7.52 -47.10
CA ILE A 130 17.85 8.45 -46.07
C ILE A 130 18.28 7.73 -44.76
N LEU A 131 18.07 6.43 -44.61
CA LEU A 131 18.52 5.68 -43.42
C LEU A 131 20.04 5.44 -43.41
N THR A 132 20.82 6.53 -43.45
CA THR A 132 22.27 6.49 -43.24
C THR A 132 22.57 6.42 -41.73
N LEU A 133 23.70 5.79 -41.38
CA LEU A 133 24.23 5.77 -40.01
C LEU A 133 24.27 7.17 -39.38
N GLU A 134 24.57 8.20 -40.16
CA GLU A 134 24.59 9.60 -39.73
C GLU A 134 23.20 10.11 -39.29
N PHE A 135 22.16 9.82 -40.07
CA PHE A 135 20.78 10.19 -39.73
C PHE A 135 20.30 9.49 -38.45
N ILE A 136 20.66 8.22 -38.28
CA ILE A 136 20.29 7.42 -37.11
C ILE A 136 20.99 7.92 -35.86
N ASN A 137 22.30 8.17 -35.94
CA ASN A 137 23.05 8.72 -34.81
C ASN A 137 22.46 10.08 -34.39
N LYS A 138 22.02 10.90 -35.34
CA LYS A 138 21.33 12.16 -35.05
C LYS A 138 20.00 11.93 -34.30
N ILE A 139 19.17 10.98 -34.74
CA ILE A 139 17.92 10.64 -34.05
C ILE A 139 18.20 10.11 -32.65
N LYS A 140 19.12 9.16 -32.50
CA LYS A 140 19.42 8.49 -31.22
C LYS A 140 19.90 9.45 -30.13
N ILE A 141 20.49 10.59 -30.49
CA ILE A 141 20.91 11.63 -29.55
C ILE A 141 19.69 12.25 -28.84
N GLU A 142 18.64 12.57 -29.59
CA GLU A 142 17.50 13.34 -29.07
C GLU A 142 16.27 12.47 -28.77
N HIS A 143 16.24 11.24 -29.29
CA HIS A 143 15.06 10.38 -29.29
C HIS A 143 15.39 8.94 -28.91
N GLU A 144 14.45 8.28 -28.24
CA GLU A 144 14.39 6.82 -28.14
C GLU A 144 13.77 6.30 -29.43
N PHE A 145 14.55 5.54 -30.20
CA PHE A 145 14.14 5.04 -31.50
C PHE A 145 13.77 3.57 -31.36
N TYR A 146 12.49 3.24 -31.53
CA TYR A 146 11.98 1.89 -31.31
C TYR A 146 11.90 1.07 -32.60
N GLY A 147 11.59 1.72 -33.73
CA GLY A 147 11.36 0.95 -34.95
C GLY A 147 10.80 1.75 -36.11
N ILE A 148 10.50 1.04 -37.19
CA ILE A 148 9.95 1.62 -38.42
C ILE A 148 8.59 0.97 -38.69
N THR A 149 7.66 1.77 -39.19
CA THR A 149 6.35 1.33 -39.64
C THR A 149 6.08 1.81 -41.07
N LEU A 150 5.09 1.22 -41.74
CA LEU A 150 4.62 1.64 -43.06
C LEU A 150 3.12 1.89 -42.98
N ASP A 151 2.74 3.15 -43.20
CA ASP A 151 1.35 3.48 -43.41
C ASP A 151 0.90 2.92 -44.75
N SER A 152 0.00 1.93 -44.69
CA SER A 152 -0.53 1.24 -45.86
C SER A 152 -1.35 2.14 -46.79
N GLU A 153 -1.96 3.21 -46.26
CA GLU A 153 -2.79 4.14 -47.05
C GLU A 153 -1.91 5.12 -47.83
N THR A 154 -0.94 5.75 -47.16
CA THR A 154 -0.08 6.76 -47.78
C THR A 154 1.19 6.17 -48.41
N ARG A 155 1.48 4.89 -48.14
CA ARG A 155 2.73 4.18 -48.51
C ARG A 155 3.99 4.88 -48.03
N ASN A 156 3.90 5.63 -46.94
CA ASN A 156 5.04 6.32 -46.34
C ASN A 156 5.60 5.50 -45.17
N TYR A 157 6.91 5.28 -45.20
CA TYR A 157 7.61 4.76 -44.04
C TYR A 157 7.70 5.85 -42.97
N MET A 158 7.50 5.46 -41.72
CA MET A 158 7.57 6.34 -40.56
C MET A 158 8.49 5.76 -39.51
N VAL A 159 9.31 6.62 -38.91
CA VAL A 159 10.07 6.27 -37.71
C VAL A 159 9.17 6.37 -36.50
N VAL A 160 9.16 5.33 -35.68
CA VAL A 160 8.48 5.27 -34.39
C VAL A 160 9.49 5.57 -33.29
N LEU A 161 9.28 6.68 -32.59
CA LEU A 161 10.23 7.19 -31.60
C LEU A 161 9.55 7.92 -30.44
N ASN A 162 10.27 8.15 -29.35
CA ASN A 162 9.89 9.10 -28.30
C ASN A 162 10.99 10.12 -28.06
N ASN A 163 10.62 11.31 -27.57
CA ASN A 163 11.59 12.33 -27.23
C ASN A 163 12.34 11.91 -25.96
N LYS A 164 13.66 12.09 -25.93
CA LYS A 164 14.46 11.97 -24.70
C LYS A 164 14.39 13.26 -23.91
N CYS A 165 14.30 13.13 -22.59
CA CYS A 165 14.45 14.28 -21.72
C CYS A 165 15.92 14.74 -21.77
N LYS A 166 16.18 16.03 -22.01
CA LYS A 166 17.54 16.58 -22.04
C LYS A 166 18.32 16.35 -20.74
N GLU A 167 17.62 16.34 -19.61
CA GLU A 167 18.23 16.13 -18.29
C GLU A 167 18.42 14.64 -17.95
N CYS A 168 17.48 13.78 -18.35
CA CYS A 168 17.50 12.35 -17.98
C CYS A 168 18.11 11.44 -19.06
N ASN A 169 18.22 11.93 -20.30
CA ASN A 169 18.58 11.18 -21.49
C ASN A 169 17.64 9.98 -21.80
N GLU A 170 16.43 10.01 -21.24
CA GLU A 170 15.41 8.96 -21.34
C GLU A 170 14.01 9.58 -21.20
N MET A 171 12.97 8.79 -21.46
CA MET A 171 11.58 9.12 -21.14
C MET A 171 11.39 9.30 -19.62
N CYS A 172 10.84 10.43 -19.20
CA CYS A 172 10.58 10.71 -17.77
C CYS A 172 9.27 11.50 -17.55
N ASN A 173 8.93 11.76 -16.29
CA ASN A 173 7.66 12.39 -15.90
C ASN A 173 7.41 13.73 -16.61
N SER A 174 8.44 14.54 -16.86
CA SER A 174 8.30 15.83 -17.53
C SER A 174 7.84 15.69 -18.98
N ILE A 175 8.23 14.62 -19.68
CA ILE A 175 7.74 14.31 -21.03
C ILE A 175 6.26 13.93 -20.96
N TYR A 176 5.86 13.06 -20.01
CA TYR A 176 4.46 12.70 -19.79
C TYR A 176 3.58 13.93 -19.47
N PHE A 177 4.11 14.92 -18.74
CA PHE A 177 3.39 16.17 -18.51
C PHE A 177 3.23 17.02 -19.77
N GLN A 178 4.31 17.21 -20.54
CA GLN A 178 4.28 17.99 -21.79
C GLN A 178 3.17 17.49 -22.73
N GLN A 179 2.94 16.18 -22.76
CA GLN A 179 1.90 15.57 -23.57
C GLN A 179 0.47 16.00 -23.24
N ASN A 180 0.26 16.46 -22.03
CA ASN A 180 -1.04 16.79 -21.48
C ASN A 180 -1.26 18.31 -21.39
N PHE A 181 -0.30 19.13 -21.83
CA PHE A 181 -0.43 20.59 -21.78
C PHE A 181 -1.61 21.10 -22.61
N GLU A 182 -1.95 20.44 -23.71
CA GLU A 182 -3.11 20.80 -24.54
C GLU A 182 -4.44 20.30 -23.98
N ASN A 183 -4.42 19.42 -22.97
CA ASN A 183 -5.63 18.78 -22.42
C ASN A 183 -6.31 19.61 -21.33
N TRP A 184 -5.68 20.68 -20.84
CA TRP A 184 -6.25 21.56 -19.83
C TRP A 184 -5.76 22.99 -19.98
N THR A 185 -6.57 23.94 -19.52
CA THR A 185 -6.17 25.34 -19.34
C THR A 185 -6.94 25.89 -18.14
N SER A 186 -6.30 26.79 -17.41
CA SER A 186 -6.95 27.56 -16.34
C SER A 186 -7.76 28.76 -16.86
N GLY A 187 -7.61 29.10 -18.15
CA GLY A 187 -8.08 30.37 -18.71
C GLY A 187 -7.16 31.56 -18.38
N ASN A 188 -5.98 31.32 -17.79
CA ASN A 188 -4.97 32.33 -17.52
C ASN A 188 -3.57 31.81 -17.89
N ASP A 189 -3.00 32.39 -18.94
CA ASP A 189 -1.69 31.99 -19.49
C ASP A 189 -0.55 32.03 -18.47
N ASN A 190 -0.59 32.96 -17.50
CA ASN A 190 0.43 33.04 -16.46
C ASN A 190 0.33 31.86 -15.49
N ILE A 191 -0.89 31.46 -15.12
CA ILE A 191 -1.13 30.28 -14.26
C ILE A 191 -0.78 29.00 -15.01
N ASP A 192 -1.18 28.89 -16.28
CA ASP A 192 -0.88 27.73 -17.12
C ASP A 192 0.63 27.57 -17.25
N LYS A 193 1.34 28.63 -17.64
CA LYS A 193 2.79 28.63 -17.77
C LYS A 193 3.48 28.32 -16.43
N PHE A 194 2.96 28.84 -15.32
CA PHE A 194 3.49 28.55 -13.99
C PHE A 194 3.37 27.07 -13.62
N ILE A 195 2.17 26.48 -13.77
CA ILE A 195 1.93 25.06 -13.50
C ILE A 195 2.79 24.21 -14.44
N GLN A 196 2.79 24.48 -15.75
CA GLN A 196 3.61 23.80 -16.75
C GLN A 196 5.10 23.86 -16.40
N ASN A 197 5.63 25.01 -15.96
CA ASN A 197 7.03 25.12 -15.53
C ASN A 197 7.34 24.18 -14.36
N THR A 198 6.45 24.04 -13.37
CA THR A 198 6.66 23.08 -12.27
C THR A 198 6.62 21.63 -12.76
N GLN A 199 5.77 21.33 -13.74
CA GLN A 199 5.64 20.01 -14.37
C GLN A 199 6.87 19.65 -15.22
N LEU A 200 7.48 20.64 -15.88
CA LEU A 200 8.73 20.46 -16.64
C LEU A 200 9.92 20.10 -15.74
N LEU A 201 9.92 20.56 -14.48
CA LEU A 201 10.95 20.23 -13.48
C LEU A 201 10.75 18.85 -12.84
N ALA A 202 9.58 18.22 -13.05
CA ALA A 202 9.27 16.93 -12.48
C ALA A 202 9.88 15.81 -13.33
N HIS A 203 11.17 15.57 -13.19
CA HIS A 203 11.88 14.51 -13.91
C HIS A 203 11.68 13.14 -13.27
N LYS A 204 12.36 12.90 -12.14
CA LYS A 204 12.26 11.64 -11.37
C LYS A 204 11.20 11.72 -10.27
N ASP A 205 10.96 12.90 -9.72
CA ASP A 205 10.00 13.13 -8.63
C ASP A 205 8.79 13.90 -9.12
N VAL A 206 7.68 13.19 -9.31
CA VAL A 206 6.40 13.77 -9.75
C VAL A 206 5.81 14.75 -8.73
N ARG A 207 6.21 14.70 -7.45
CA ARG A 207 5.70 15.61 -6.40
C ARG A 207 6.16 17.06 -6.56
N VAL A 208 7.14 17.29 -7.44
CA VAL A 208 7.58 18.64 -7.77
C VAL A 208 6.50 19.38 -8.57
N ALA A 209 5.76 18.64 -9.40
CA ALA A 209 4.71 19.16 -10.26
C ALA A 209 3.50 19.64 -9.47
N LEU A 210 2.99 20.81 -9.84
CA LEU A 210 1.66 21.25 -9.47
C LEU A 210 0.65 20.79 -10.53
N GLU A 211 -0.59 20.61 -10.10
CA GLU A 211 -1.70 20.22 -10.96
C GLU A 211 -2.65 21.39 -11.15
N TRP A 212 -3.21 21.49 -12.35
CA TRP A 212 -4.48 22.19 -12.52
C TRP A 212 -5.60 21.24 -12.12
N ILE A 213 -6.42 21.65 -11.15
CA ILE A 213 -7.49 20.82 -10.61
C ILE A 213 -8.82 21.51 -10.88
N PRO A 214 -9.71 20.94 -11.72
CA PRO A 214 -11.03 21.50 -11.93
C PRO A 214 -11.81 21.62 -10.61
N TYR A 215 -12.51 22.73 -10.41
CA TYR A 215 -13.12 23.05 -9.11
C TYR A 215 -14.28 22.11 -8.74
N ASP A 216 -14.95 21.53 -9.73
CA ASP A 216 -16.00 20.52 -9.57
C ASP A 216 -15.48 19.17 -9.04
N ARG A 217 -14.15 18.99 -8.94
CA ARG A 217 -13.54 17.84 -8.27
C ARG A 217 -13.51 17.96 -6.75
N PHE A 218 -14.03 19.06 -6.20
CA PHE A 218 -14.14 19.29 -4.75
C PHE A 218 -15.59 19.26 -4.27
N HIS A 219 -15.83 18.60 -3.14
CA HIS A 219 -17.12 18.62 -2.44
C HIS A 219 -16.95 18.78 -0.93
N ASP A 220 -18.07 18.91 -0.21
CA ASP A 220 -18.12 19.13 1.25
C ASP A 220 -17.22 20.28 1.73
N ILE A 221 -17.21 21.37 0.95
CA ILE A 221 -16.37 22.53 1.22
C ILE A 221 -16.89 23.24 2.48
N LYS A 222 -16.06 23.29 3.53
CA LYS A 222 -16.38 23.86 4.84
C LYS A 222 -15.34 24.90 5.23
N TYR A 223 -15.78 26.03 5.77
CA TYR A 223 -14.88 27.02 6.36
C TYR A 223 -14.27 26.47 7.66
N ILE A 224 -12.94 26.59 7.83
CA ILE A 224 -12.25 26.02 9.00
C ILE A 224 -11.47 27.03 9.86
N ALA A 225 -10.99 28.15 9.31
CA ALA A 225 -10.12 29.04 10.08
C ALA A 225 -10.24 30.51 9.65
N LYS A 226 -9.88 31.39 10.59
CA LYS A 226 -9.47 32.78 10.30
C LYS A 226 -8.34 32.73 9.26
N ASP A 227 -8.39 33.57 8.23
CA ASP A 227 -7.53 33.60 7.02
C ASP A 227 -8.09 32.89 5.77
N GLU A 228 -9.42 32.76 5.65
CA GLU A 228 -10.12 32.34 4.41
C GLU A 228 -9.68 30.95 3.90
N VAL A 229 -9.37 30.03 4.82
CA VAL A 229 -9.05 28.63 4.51
C VAL A 229 -10.30 27.78 4.63
N TYR A 230 -10.58 27.00 3.58
CA TYR A 230 -11.67 26.05 3.52
C TYR A 230 -11.12 24.62 3.49
N ARG A 231 -11.76 23.69 4.17
CA ARG A 231 -11.52 22.25 4.01
C ARG A 231 -12.43 21.73 2.91
N ALA A 232 -11.93 20.86 2.04
CA ALA A 232 -12.71 20.19 1.00
C ALA A 232 -12.28 18.73 0.82
N ASN A 233 -13.18 17.95 0.24
CA ASN A 233 -12.92 16.60 -0.22
C ASN A 233 -12.52 16.62 -1.69
N TRP A 234 -11.34 16.10 -2.01
CA TRP A 234 -10.84 15.99 -3.38
C TRP A 234 -11.08 14.58 -3.93
N ILE A 235 -11.95 14.48 -4.95
CA ILE A 235 -12.41 13.20 -5.52
C ILE A 235 -11.24 12.38 -6.06
N ASP A 236 -10.36 13.00 -6.84
CA ASP A 236 -9.28 12.28 -7.54
C ASP A 236 -8.19 11.79 -6.61
N GLY A 237 -7.91 12.52 -5.52
CA GLY A 237 -6.68 12.36 -4.75
C GLY A 237 -5.46 12.85 -5.52
N ASN A 238 -4.26 12.75 -4.96
CA ASN A 238 -3.03 13.27 -5.58
C ASN A 238 -2.38 12.27 -6.54
N ILE A 239 -1.48 12.74 -7.41
CA ILE A 239 -0.65 11.85 -8.24
C ILE A 239 0.16 10.89 -7.34
N TYR A 240 0.06 9.59 -7.63
CA TYR A 240 0.81 8.55 -6.95
C TYR A 240 2.29 8.63 -7.30
N TYR A 241 3.13 8.42 -6.29
CA TYR A 241 4.57 8.36 -6.45
C TYR A 241 5.12 7.20 -5.61
N TYR A 242 6.08 6.47 -6.15
CA TYR A 242 6.70 5.32 -5.51
C TYR A 242 8.17 5.59 -5.22
N TYR A 243 8.67 5.07 -4.09
CA TYR A 243 10.04 5.32 -3.63
C TYR A 243 11.05 4.27 -4.11
N TYR A 244 10.61 3.12 -4.65
CA TYR A 244 11.49 1.99 -4.95
C TYR A 244 11.43 1.61 -6.44
N GLY A 245 12.20 2.31 -7.27
CA GLY A 245 12.87 1.76 -8.45
C GLY A 245 12.09 1.33 -9.70
N THR A 246 10.82 0.89 -9.63
CA THR A 246 10.21 0.19 -10.78
C THR A 246 8.77 0.58 -11.14
N SER A 247 8.02 1.31 -10.30
CA SER A 247 6.67 1.75 -10.70
C SER A 247 6.65 3.18 -11.23
N LYS A 248 6.23 3.31 -12.49
CA LYS A 248 5.98 4.58 -13.18
C LYS A 248 4.71 5.20 -12.57
N SER A 249 4.74 6.50 -12.27
CA SER A 249 3.55 7.27 -11.83
C SER A 249 2.49 7.43 -12.94
N TRP A 250 2.86 7.06 -14.16
CA TRP A 250 2.04 7.14 -15.36
C TRP A 250 1.53 5.74 -15.75
N ASP A 251 0.23 5.65 -16.02
CA ASP A 251 -0.42 4.45 -16.53
C ASP A 251 -0.53 4.53 -18.06
N ASN A 252 0.28 3.74 -18.76
CA ASN A 252 0.25 3.67 -20.23
C ASN A 252 -1.08 3.12 -20.78
N LYS A 253 -1.78 2.25 -20.04
CA LYS A 253 -3.05 1.67 -20.51
C LYS A 253 -4.14 2.73 -20.53
N ASN A 254 -4.23 3.51 -19.46
CA ASN A 254 -5.24 4.56 -19.32
C ASN A 254 -4.79 5.93 -19.86
N GLN A 255 -3.51 6.05 -20.26
CA GLN A 255 -2.89 7.31 -20.71
C GLN A 255 -3.13 8.44 -19.70
N ASN A 256 -2.93 8.15 -18.42
CA ASN A 256 -3.16 9.10 -17.34
C ASN A 256 -2.27 8.83 -16.13
N TRP A 257 -2.17 9.81 -15.22
CA TRP A 257 -1.46 9.67 -13.97
C TRP A 257 -2.21 8.74 -13.00
N ILE A 258 -1.47 7.81 -12.40
CA ILE A 258 -1.99 6.96 -11.33
C ILE A 258 -2.35 7.86 -10.14
N ARG A 259 -3.55 7.71 -9.59
CA ARG A 259 -4.01 8.49 -8.44
C ARG A 259 -3.87 7.71 -7.13
N LYS A 260 -3.61 8.42 -6.04
CA LYS A 260 -3.66 7.87 -4.68
C LYS A 260 -4.53 8.75 -3.80
N GLY A 261 -5.23 8.10 -2.87
CA GLY A 261 -6.01 8.82 -1.87
C GLY A 261 -7.23 9.48 -2.46
N CYS A 262 -7.97 8.79 -3.33
CA CYS A 262 -9.29 9.25 -3.77
C CYS A 262 -10.13 9.67 -2.57
N ASN A 263 -10.88 10.76 -2.74
CA ASN A 263 -11.68 11.38 -1.68
C ASN A 263 -10.84 11.83 -0.46
N MET A 264 -9.60 12.28 -0.65
CA MET A 264 -8.80 12.82 0.45
C MET A 264 -9.18 14.25 0.81
N PHE A 265 -8.95 14.62 2.07
CA PHE A 265 -9.07 16.01 2.50
C PHE A 265 -7.92 16.87 2.00
N VAL A 266 -8.28 18.09 1.61
CA VAL A 266 -7.37 19.18 1.27
C VAL A 266 -7.85 20.50 1.88
N ASN A 267 -6.91 21.39 2.11
CA ASN A 267 -7.15 22.79 2.46
C ASN A 267 -7.11 23.64 1.19
N LEU A 268 -8.15 24.42 0.98
CA LEU A 268 -8.33 25.37 -0.09
C LEU A 268 -8.05 26.78 0.46
N LYS A 269 -7.02 27.44 -0.07
CA LYS A 269 -6.64 28.80 0.36
C LYS A 269 -6.64 29.75 -0.83
N SER A 270 -7.37 30.87 -0.72
CA SER A 270 -7.48 31.87 -1.79
C SER A 270 -6.12 32.47 -2.16
N LEU A 271 -5.89 32.65 -3.47
CA LEU A 271 -4.78 33.44 -4.03
C LEU A 271 -5.29 34.83 -4.36
N ASN A 272 -5.07 35.77 -3.45
CA ASN A 272 -5.55 37.15 -3.62
C ASN A 272 -4.88 37.91 -4.78
N THR A 273 -3.73 37.42 -5.30
CA THR A 273 -3.09 37.97 -6.50
C THR A 273 -2.30 36.90 -7.28
N PRO A 274 -2.71 36.49 -8.50
CA PRO A 274 -1.99 35.48 -9.29
C PRO A 274 -0.60 35.94 -9.76
N ASN A 275 -0.32 37.25 -9.81
CA ASN A 275 0.96 37.82 -10.22
C ASN A 275 2.12 37.63 -9.22
N ILE A 276 1.88 36.97 -8.08
CA ILE A 276 2.89 36.72 -7.01
C ILE A 276 3.46 35.29 -7.10
N LEU A 277 2.96 34.44 -8.00
CA LEU A 277 3.38 33.04 -8.12
C LEU A 277 4.81 32.92 -8.68
N THR A 278 5.79 32.94 -7.76
CA THR A 278 7.21 32.69 -8.02
C THR A 278 7.65 31.35 -7.41
N LEU A 279 8.75 30.78 -7.90
CA LEU A 279 9.36 29.59 -7.29
C LEU A 279 9.74 29.83 -5.81
N GLU A 280 10.14 31.05 -5.46
CA GLU A 280 10.45 31.42 -4.06
C GLU A 280 9.21 31.33 -3.16
N PHE A 281 8.07 31.82 -3.64
CA PHE A 281 6.79 31.73 -2.93
C PHE A 281 6.37 30.27 -2.73
N ILE A 282 6.50 29.42 -3.75
CA ILE A 282 6.23 27.98 -3.65
C ILE A 282 7.12 27.35 -2.58
N ASN A 283 8.42 27.64 -2.60
CA ASN A 283 9.36 27.02 -1.68
C ASN A 283 9.02 27.37 -0.22
N LYS A 284 8.57 28.61 0.05
CA LYS A 284 8.07 29.00 1.38
C LYS A 284 6.86 28.17 1.81
N ILE A 285 5.92 27.92 0.90
CA ILE A 285 4.70 27.15 1.19
C ILE A 285 5.02 25.66 1.36
N LYS A 286 5.88 25.11 0.50
CA LYS A 286 6.29 23.69 0.55
C LYS A 286 7.03 23.31 1.83
N ILE A 287 7.51 24.28 2.62
CA ILE A 287 8.08 24.05 3.95
C ILE A 287 6.98 23.53 4.91
N GLU A 288 5.83 24.19 4.95
CA GLU A 288 4.77 23.94 5.93
C GLU A 288 3.61 23.11 5.38
N HIS A 289 3.48 23.06 4.05
CA HIS A 289 2.35 22.42 3.38
C HIS A 289 2.80 21.47 2.27
N GLU A 290 1.99 20.44 2.03
CA GLU A 290 2.01 19.75 0.75
C GLU A 290 1.19 20.58 -0.24
N PHE A 291 1.79 21.02 -1.34
CA PHE A 291 1.12 21.85 -2.35
C PHE A 291 0.88 21.02 -3.61
N TYR A 292 -0.39 20.67 -3.85
CA TYR A 292 -0.75 19.77 -4.95
C TYR A 292 -1.05 20.51 -6.23
N GLY A 293 -1.66 21.70 -6.15
CA GLY A 293 -2.13 22.35 -7.36
C GLY A 293 -2.96 23.60 -7.13
N ILE A 294 -3.48 24.13 -8.22
CA ILE A 294 -4.32 25.33 -8.24
C ILE A 294 -5.66 24.96 -8.86
N THR A 295 -6.71 25.58 -8.35
CA THR A 295 -8.07 25.51 -8.91
C THR A 295 -8.64 26.92 -9.10
N TRP A 296 -9.76 27.01 -9.80
CA TRP A 296 -10.49 28.26 -10.03
C TRP A 296 -11.93 28.14 -9.59
N ASP A 297 -12.31 28.96 -8.61
CA ASP A 297 -13.70 29.08 -8.22
C ASP A 297 -14.38 30.17 -9.05
N SER A 298 -15.23 29.73 -9.98
CA SER A 298 -16.03 30.61 -10.83
C SER A 298 -16.97 31.56 -10.06
N LYS A 299 -17.38 31.21 -8.83
CA LYS A 299 -18.29 32.01 -8.01
C LYS A 299 -17.58 33.17 -7.34
N THR A 300 -16.46 32.88 -6.68
CA THR A 300 -15.64 33.91 -6.02
C THR A 300 -14.72 34.64 -6.99
N LYS A 301 -14.56 34.11 -8.21
CA LYS A 301 -13.65 34.61 -9.25
C LYS A 301 -12.21 34.70 -8.78
N ASN A 302 -11.78 33.70 -8.00
CA ASN A 302 -10.45 33.63 -7.44
C ASN A 302 -9.77 32.29 -7.76
N TYR A 303 -8.45 32.35 -7.97
CA TYR A 303 -7.61 31.17 -7.97
C TYR A 303 -7.40 30.71 -6.53
N ILE A 304 -7.36 29.40 -6.31
CA ILE A 304 -7.29 28.80 -4.99
C ILE A 304 -6.18 27.76 -4.99
N MET A 305 -5.31 27.84 -4.00
CA MET A 305 -4.30 26.81 -3.74
C MET A 305 -4.93 25.60 -3.09
N VAL A 306 -4.54 24.42 -3.58
CA VAL A 306 -4.94 23.12 -3.05
C VAL A 306 -3.77 22.56 -2.26
N LEU A 307 -3.92 22.52 -0.93
CA LEU A 307 -2.87 22.26 0.03
C LEU A 307 -3.24 21.11 0.98
N ASN A 308 -2.24 20.53 1.63
CA ASN A 308 -2.43 19.76 2.87
C ASN A 308 -1.43 20.21 3.94
N ASN A 309 -1.72 19.88 5.19
CA ASN A 309 -0.81 20.16 6.28
C ASN A 309 0.40 19.22 6.21
N LYS A 310 1.59 19.75 6.46
CA LYS A 310 2.80 18.93 6.51
C LYS A 310 3.21 18.73 7.95
N CYS A 311 3.48 17.49 8.35
CA CYS A 311 4.07 17.26 9.66
C CYS A 311 5.55 17.66 9.64
N ASN A 312 5.95 18.60 10.50
CA ASN A 312 7.36 19.04 10.60
C ASN A 312 8.34 17.89 10.87
N LYS A 313 7.93 16.89 11.68
CA LYS A 313 8.78 15.74 12.01
C LYS A 313 8.89 14.72 10.87
N CYS A 314 7.79 14.47 10.16
CA CYS A 314 7.74 13.44 9.12
C CYS A 314 7.98 13.98 7.71
N ASN A 315 7.94 15.31 7.54
CA ASN A 315 7.99 16.01 6.26
C ASN A 315 6.91 15.55 5.25
N LYS A 316 5.77 15.05 5.76
CA LYS A 316 4.62 14.55 5.00
C LYS A 316 3.37 14.48 5.89
N MET A 317 2.20 14.20 5.30
CA MET A 317 1.01 13.78 6.05
C MET A 317 1.28 12.52 6.88
N CYS A 318 0.84 12.52 8.14
CA CYS A 318 1.01 11.39 9.06
C CYS A 318 -0.14 11.31 10.08
N ASN A 319 -0.14 10.28 10.92
CA ASN A 319 -1.22 9.99 11.87
C ASN A 319 -1.54 11.20 12.78
N SER A 320 -0.54 11.95 13.23
CA SER A 320 -0.76 13.11 14.10
C SER A 320 -1.52 14.24 13.40
N ILE A 321 -1.33 14.43 12.10
CA ILE A 321 -2.11 15.41 11.32
C ILE A 321 -3.56 14.95 11.18
N TYR A 322 -3.79 13.66 10.89
CA TYR A 322 -5.16 13.12 10.81
C TYR A 322 -5.91 13.26 12.14
N PHE A 323 -5.24 13.05 13.27
CA PHE A 323 -5.83 13.31 14.57
C PHE A 323 -6.13 14.79 14.79
N GLN A 324 -5.19 15.69 14.53
CA GLN A 324 -5.39 17.15 14.65
C GLN A 324 -6.63 17.63 13.89
N GLN A 325 -6.86 17.08 12.70
CA GLN A 325 -8.02 17.42 11.86
C GLN A 325 -9.37 17.04 12.49
N ASN A 326 -9.36 16.15 13.49
CA ASN A 326 -10.53 15.62 14.18
C ASN A 326 -10.71 16.17 15.61
N PHE A 327 -9.84 17.07 16.08
CA PHE A 327 -9.91 17.59 17.46
C PHE A 327 -11.21 18.33 17.78
N GLU A 328 -11.82 18.98 16.79
CA GLU A 328 -13.08 19.71 16.97
C GLU A 328 -14.32 18.81 16.95
N ASN A 329 -14.18 17.53 16.57
CA ASN A 329 -15.30 16.61 16.39
C ASN A 329 -15.67 15.83 17.66
N TRP A 330 -14.89 15.93 18.74
CA TRP A 330 -15.17 15.26 20.00
C TRP A 330 -14.66 16.09 21.17
N THR A 331 -15.29 15.93 22.33
CA THR A 331 -14.81 16.44 23.61
C THR A 331 -15.27 15.48 24.70
N SER A 332 -14.45 15.31 25.74
CA SER A 332 -14.83 14.63 26.96
C SER A 332 -15.69 15.48 27.90
N GLY A 333 -15.83 16.78 27.60
CA GLY A 333 -16.37 17.76 28.53
C GLY A 333 -15.37 18.21 29.60
N ASN A 334 -14.09 17.81 29.48
CA ASN A 334 -13.00 18.25 30.36
C ASN A 334 -11.74 18.60 29.55
N ASP A 335 -11.43 19.89 29.50
CA ASP A 335 -10.30 20.44 28.73
C ASP A 335 -8.94 19.80 29.08
N ASN A 336 -8.72 19.40 30.34
CA ASN A 336 -7.49 18.74 30.75
C ASN A 336 -7.38 17.33 30.17
N ILE A 337 -8.48 16.57 30.18
CA ILE A 337 -8.54 15.24 29.57
C ILE A 337 -8.37 15.35 28.05
N ASP A 338 -9.09 16.27 27.43
CA ASP A 338 -9.01 16.50 25.99
C ASP A 338 -7.59 16.85 25.58
N LYS A 339 -6.94 17.78 26.30
CA LYS A 339 -5.54 18.15 26.08
C LYS A 339 -4.59 16.97 26.27
N SER A 340 -4.78 16.12 27.29
CA SER A 340 -3.94 14.94 27.50
C SER A 340 -4.08 13.92 26.36
N ILE A 341 -5.31 13.65 25.90
CA ILE A 341 -5.55 12.78 24.74
C ILE A 341 -4.93 13.38 23.48
N GLN A 342 -5.21 14.65 23.17
CA GLN A 342 -4.64 15.37 22.02
C GLN A 342 -3.12 15.35 22.03
N ASN A 343 -2.47 15.55 23.19
CA ASN A 343 -1.00 15.47 23.32
C ASN A 343 -0.46 14.10 22.89
N THR A 344 -1.11 13.00 23.26
CA THR A 344 -0.69 11.66 22.82
C THR A 344 -0.92 11.44 21.33
N GLN A 345 -2.03 11.96 20.79
CA GLN A 345 -2.35 11.92 19.36
C GLN A 345 -1.35 12.73 18.52
N LEU A 346 -0.88 13.88 19.03
CA LEU A 346 0.16 14.70 18.41
C LEU A 346 1.51 13.97 18.29
N LEU A 347 1.81 13.06 19.22
CA LEU A 347 3.02 12.24 19.22
C LEU A 347 2.91 11.00 18.32
N ALA A 348 1.69 10.60 17.96
CA ALA A 348 1.42 9.42 17.14
C ALA A 348 1.69 9.72 15.65
N HIS A 349 2.96 9.70 15.25
CA HIS A 349 3.35 9.98 13.86
C HIS A 349 3.24 8.75 12.94
N ILE A 350 3.89 7.66 13.34
CA ILE A 350 3.96 6.39 12.59
C ILE A 350 3.15 5.32 13.31
N ASP A 351 3.44 5.10 14.58
CA ASP A 351 2.69 4.14 15.41
C ASP A 351 1.45 4.80 16.00
N VAL A 352 0.27 4.39 15.54
CA VAL A 352 -1.00 4.91 16.03
C VAL A 352 -1.29 4.49 17.47
N ARG A 353 -0.71 3.39 17.96
CA ARG A 353 -0.95 2.86 19.32
C ARG A 353 -0.41 3.80 20.41
N VAL A 354 0.38 4.79 20.01
CA VAL A 354 0.81 5.88 20.90
C VAL A 354 -0.35 6.82 21.22
N ALA A 355 -1.33 6.96 20.35
CA ALA A 355 -2.50 7.80 20.58
C ALA A 355 -3.46 7.15 21.58
N LEU A 356 -3.89 7.94 22.56
CA LEU A 356 -5.10 7.66 23.30
C LEU A 356 -6.31 8.17 22.54
N GLU A 357 -7.49 7.63 22.85
CA GLU A 357 -8.75 8.13 22.33
C GLU A 357 -9.78 8.36 23.43
N TRP A 358 -10.75 9.23 23.13
CA TRP A 358 -11.97 9.32 23.91
C TRP A 358 -12.89 8.15 23.53
N ILE A 359 -13.27 7.35 24.51
CA ILE A 359 -14.13 6.18 24.33
C ILE A 359 -15.47 6.51 24.96
N PRO A 360 -16.54 6.66 24.18
CA PRO A 360 -17.87 6.87 24.74
C PRO A 360 -18.28 5.67 25.60
N TYR A 361 -18.80 5.92 26.79
CA TYR A 361 -19.07 4.87 27.79
C TYR A 361 -20.11 3.86 27.31
N GLU A 362 -21.07 4.30 26.49
CA GLU A 362 -22.09 3.44 25.87
C GLU A 362 -21.53 2.40 24.89
N ARG A 363 -20.27 2.53 24.48
CA ARG A 363 -19.54 1.52 23.69
C ARG A 363 -18.96 0.39 24.55
N LEU A 364 -19.11 0.50 25.87
CA LEU A 364 -18.67 -0.50 26.85
C LEU A 364 -19.89 -1.22 27.43
N TYR A 365 -19.85 -2.56 27.46
CA TYR A 365 -20.95 -3.38 27.95
C TYR A 365 -20.45 -4.58 28.75
N ASN A 366 -21.36 -5.31 29.41
CA ASN A 366 -21.04 -6.41 30.32
C ASN A 366 -20.05 -6.02 31.43
N ILE A 367 -20.22 -4.80 31.98
CA ILE A 367 -19.30 -4.24 32.96
C ILE A 367 -19.43 -5.02 34.28
N LYS A 368 -18.33 -5.61 34.75
CA LYS A 368 -18.26 -6.42 35.98
C LYS A 368 -17.15 -5.90 36.88
N TYR A 369 -17.45 -5.72 38.16
CA TYR A 369 -16.43 -5.38 39.15
C TYR A 369 -15.45 -6.55 39.34
N ILE A 370 -14.14 -6.26 39.30
CA ILE A 370 -13.08 -7.26 39.53
C ILE A 370 -12.53 -7.11 40.94
N SER A 371 -12.02 -5.92 41.25
CA SER A 371 -11.28 -5.67 42.48
C SER A 371 -11.15 -4.16 42.73
N LYS A 372 -10.56 -3.82 43.87
CA LYS A 372 -10.15 -2.46 44.22
C LYS A 372 -8.70 -2.51 44.65
N ASP A 373 -7.88 -1.63 44.09
CA ASP A 373 -6.50 -1.41 44.50
C ASP A 373 -6.35 -0.01 45.11
N GLU A 374 -5.11 0.38 45.43
CA GLU A 374 -4.77 1.70 45.98
C GLU A 374 -5.11 2.86 45.03
N PHE A 375 -5.23 2.59 43.73
CA PHE A 375 -5.52 3.59 42.70
C PHE A 375 -7.01 3.69 42.35
N GLY A 376 -7.83 2.70 42.73
CA GLY A 376 -9.28 2.77 42.57
C GLY A 376 -9.93 1.43 42.34
N LYS A 377 -11.19 1.47 41.88
CA LYS A 377 -11.92 0.27 41.48
C LYS A 377 -11.51 -0.13 40.06
N ILE A 378 -11.43 -1.44 39.85
CA ILE A 378 -11.15 -2.07 38.57
C ILE A 378 -12.37 -2.86 38.15
N TYR A 379 -12.82 -2.62 36.93
CA TYR A 379 -13.91 -3.34 36.29
C TYR A 379 -13.40 -4.00 35.00
N ARG A 380 -14.07 -5.06 34.58
CA ARG A 380 -13.94 -5.67 33.25
C ARG A 380 -15.11 -5.22 32.40
N ALA A 381 -14.88 -4.92 31.13
CA ALA A 381 -15.93 -4.63 30.17
C ALA A 381 -15.58 -5.23 28.79
N ASN A 382 -16.59 -5.32 27.93
CA ASN A 382 -16.42 -5.55 26.50
C ASN A 382 -16.51 -4.21 25.78
N TRP A 383 -15.63 -3.96 24.82
CA TRP A 383 -15.63 -2.74 24.02
C TRP A 383 -16.04 -3.04 22.58
N THR A 384 -17.15 -2.47 22.12
CA THR A 384 -17.75 -2.79 20.81
C THR A 384 -16.85 -2.44 19.64
N ASP A 385 -16.18 -1.29 19.71
CA ASP A 385 -15.53 -0.69 18.54
C ASP A 385 -14.11 -1.24 18.31
N GLY A 386 -13.42 -1.66 19.37
CA GLY A 386 -12.00 -2.00 19.33
C GLY A 386 -11.09 -0.78 19.15
N TYR A 387 -9.77 -1.00 19.15
CA TYR A 387 -8.78 0.07 19.11
C TYR A 387 -8.51 0.58 17.69
N ILE A 388 -8.07 1.83 17.57
CA ILE A 388 -7.62 2.43 16.31
C ILE A 388 -6.39 1.69 15.75
N TRP A 389 -6.46 1.25 14.50
CA TRP A 389 -5.36 0.57 13.80
C TRP A 389 -4.67 1.47 12.75
N TYR A 390 -5.39 1.95 11.74
CA TYR A 390 -4.79 2.80 10.71
C TYR A 390 -5.81 3.68 10.00
N TRP A 391 -5.33 4.75 9.39
CA TRP A 391 -6.17 5.70 8.65
C TRP A 391 -6.41 5.27 7.21
N VAL A 392 -7.64 5.39 6.72
CA VAL A 392 -7.99 5.16 5.32
C VAL A 392 -8.56 6.44 4.70
N ASN A 393 -7.85 6.99 3.71
CA ASN A 393 -8.25 8.22 3.02
C ASN A 393 -9.62 8.12 2.35
N LYS A 394 -9.94 6.98 1.71
CA LYS A 394 -11.19 6.79 0.95
C LYS A 394 -12.44 7.03 1.81
N ASN A 395 -12.43 6.51 3.03
CA ASN A 395 -13.54 6.58 3.98
C ASN A 395 -13.36 7.71 4.99
N GLN A 396 -12.21 8.39 4.95
CA GLN A 396 -11.85 9.47 5.87
C GLN A 396 -12.03 9.09 7.33
N ASN A 397 -11.65 7.86 7.67
CA ASN A 397 -11.88 7.32 8.99
C ASN A 397 -10.76 6.36 9.40
N TRP A 398 -10.65 6.17 10.71
CA TRP A 398 -9.80 5.18 11.33
C TRP A 398 -10.44 3.80 11.19
N ILE A 399 -9.70 2.86 10.61
CA ILE A 399 -10.00 1.44 10.70
C ILE A 399 -9.67 0.99 12.12
N ARG A 400 -10.57 0.18 12.68
CA ARG A 400 -10.44 -0.38 14.03
C ARG A 400 -10.19 -1.87 13.99
N GLU A 401 -9.55 -2.37 15.03
CA GLU A 401 -9.26 -3.79 15.25
C GLU A 401 -9.71 -4.23 16.65
N GLY A 402 -10.09 -5.50 16.80
CA GLY A 402 -10.49 -6.04 18.09
C GLY A 402 -11.91 -5.65 18.49
N CYS A 403 -12.84 -5.57 17.55
CA CYS A 403 -14.26 -5.38 17.87
C CYS A 403 -14.72 -6.39 18.95
N ASN A 404 -15.51 -5.91 19.90
CA ASN A 404 -16.01 -6.65 21.07
C ASN A 404 -14.94 -7.16 22.05
N MET A 405 -13.68 -6.71 21.96
CA MET A 405 -12.60 -7.16 22.84
C MET A 405 -12.84 -6.87 24.33
N PHE A 406 -12.23 -7.70 25.20
CA PHE A 406 -12.15 -7.39 26.63
C PHE A 406 -11.21 -6.22 26.89
N VAL A 407 -11.62 -5.36 27.81
CA VAL A 407 -10.83 -4.27 28.38
C VAL A 407 -11.08 -4.18 29.89
N ASN A 408 -10.08 -3.68 30.61
CA ASN A 408 -10.20 -3.31 32.00
C ASN A 408 -10.49 -1.80 32.10
N LEU A 409 -11.42 -1.43 32.95
CA LEU A 409 -11.75 -0.05 33.29
C LEU A 409 -11.19 0.25 34.69
N LYS A 410 -10.26 1.19 34.78
CA LYS A 410 -9.65 1.59 36.06
C LYS A 410 -10.00 3.04 36.36
N SER A 411 -10.64 3.28 37.52
CA SER A 411 -11.09 4.61 37.93
C SER A 411 -9.95 5.62 38.05
N LEU A 412 -10.17 6.85 37.59
CA LEU A 412 -9.28 8.00 37.69
C LEU A 412 -9.79 8.95 38.77
N ASN A 413 -9.43 8.71 40.03
CA ASN A 413 -9.91 9.52 41.15
C ASN A 413 -9.52 11.02 41.08
N THR A 414 -8.55 11.39 40.24
CA THR A 414 -8.15 12.79 40.02
C THR A 414 -7.76 13.01 38.54
N PRO A 415 -8.66 13.53 37.68
CA PRO A 415 -8.38 13.72 36.25
C PRO A 415 -7.25 14.73 35.96
N ASN A 416 -6.93 15.62 36.90
CA ASN A 416 -5.85 16.61 36.80
C ASN A 416 -4.41 16.02 36.83
N ILE A 417 -4.25 14.69 36.88
CA ILE A 417 -2.96 13.99 37.03
C ILE A 417 -2.51 13.24 35.77
N LEU A 418 -3.29 13.25 34.68
CA LEU A 418 -2.93 12.56 33.43
C LEU A 418 -1.83 13.30 32.63
N THR A 419 -0.66 13.48 33.23
CA THR A 419 0.54 13.98 32.56
C THR A 419 1.07 12.91 31.58
N LEU A 420 1.82 13.34 30.57
CA LEU A 420 2.49 12.42 29.64
C LEU A 420 3.40 11.42 30.35
N GLU A 421 4.06 11.84 31.44
CA GLU A 421 4.91 10.97 32.27
C GLU A 421 4.10 9.83 32.90
N PHE A 422 2.94 10.15 33.49
CA PHE A 422 2.06 9.15 34.07
C PHE A 422 1.49 8.18 33.02
N ILE A 423 1.08 8.70 31.86
CA ILE A 423 0.62 7.89 30.72
C ILE A 423 1.72 6.91 30.27
N ASN A 424 2.95 7.40 30.13
CA ASN A 424 4.09 6.58 29.72
C ASN A 424 4.38 5.48 30.75
N LYS A 425 4.27 5.78 32.05
CA LYS A 425 4.42 4.79 33.12
C LYS A 425 3.37 3.67 33.01
N ILE A 426 2.12 4.00 32.76
CA ILE A 426 1.05 3.00 32.56
C ILE A 426 1.34 2.14 31.32
N LYS A 427 1.78 2.77 30.22
CA LYS A 427 2.05 2.08 28.95
C LYS A 427 3.17 1.04 29.02
N ILE A 428 3.99 1.04 30.07
CA ILE A 428 5.01 0.00 30.31
C ILE A 428 4.34 -1.35 30.60
N GLU A 429 3.30 -1.37 31.43
CA GLU A 429 2.67 -2.60 31.91
C GLU A 429 1.33 -2.90 31.22
N HIS A 430 0.75 -1.89 30.58
CA HIS A 430 -0.58 -1.97 29.99
C HIS A 430 -0.61 -1.46 28.55
N GLU A 431 -1.49 -2.03 27.74
CA GLU A 431 -1.99 -1.37 26.54
C GLU A 431 -3.03 -0.36 27.00
N PHE A 432 -2.73 0.93 26.84
CA PHE A 432 -3.62 2.00 27.26
C PHE A 432 -4.27 2.60 26.02
N TYR A 433 -5.57 2.34 25.83
CA TYR A 433 -6.30 2.70 24.63
C TYR A 433 -6.92 4.08 24.72
N GLY A 434 -7.47 4.43 25.88
CA GLY A 434 -8.26 5.66 25.97
C GLY A 434 -8.91 5.90 27.31
N ILE A 435 -9.74 6.93 27.36
CA ILE A 435 -10.43 7.37 28.56
C ILE A 435 -11.92 7.41 28.27
N THR A 436 -12.72 7.02 29.27
CA THR A 436 -14.18 7.09 29.23
C THR A 436 -14.71 7.84 30.45
N TRP A 437 -15.96 8.31 30.38
CA TRP A 437 -16.67 8.90 31.51
C TRP A 437 -17.90 8.09 31.88
N ASP A 438 -17.94 7.64 33.13
CA ASP A 438 -19.13 7.00 33.70
C ASP A 438 -19.98 8.06 34.41
N SER A 439 -21.17 8.31 33.87
CA SER A 439 -22.10 9.30 34.42
C SER A 439 -22.75 8.87 35.74
N GLU A 440 -22.87 7.57 36.00
CA GLU A 440 -23.52 7.06 37.21
C GLU A 440 -22.62 7.25 38.43
N ILE A 441 -21.34 6.89 38.31
CA ILE A 441 -20.37 7.09 39.39
C ILE A 441 -19.66 8.44 39.32
N LYS A 442 -19.95 9.24 38.29
CA LYS A 442 -19.38 10.56 38.01
C LYS A 442 -17.85 10.54 38.05
N ASN A 443 -17.26 9.59 37.33
CA ASN A 443 -15.82 9.42 37.32
C ASN A 443 -15.28 9.09 35.94
N TYR A 444 -14.08 9.60 35.65
CA TYR A 444 -13.32 9.17 34.48
C TYR A 444 -12.71 7.81 34.75
N MET A 445 -12.58 6.98 33.72
CA MET A 445 -11.88 5.69 33.80
C MET A 445 -10.91 5.53 32.64
N MET A 446 -9.77 4.92 32.91
CA MET A 446 -8.84 4.46 31.90
C MET A 446 -9.36 3.15 31.31
N VAL A 447 -9.32 3.05 29.99
CA VAL A 447 -9.62 1.83 29.23
C VAL A 447 -8.30 1.20 28.81
N LEU A 448 -8.00 0.03 29.37
CA LEU A 448 -6.68 -0.60 29.24
C LEU A 448 -6.75 -2.12 29.15
N ASN A 449 -5.71 -2.73 28.58
CA ASN A 449 -5.45 -4.17 28.66
C ASN A 449 -4.11 -4.47 29.31
N ASN A 450 -3.98 -5.68 29.85
CA ASN A 450 -2.71 -6.13 30.42
C ASN A 450 -1.73 -6.47 29.30
N LYS A 451 -0.45 -6.10 29.45
CA LYS A 451 0.61 -6.61 28.59
C LYS A 451 1.20 -7.87 29.17
N CYS A 452 1.48 -8.83 28.30
CA CYS A 452 2.27 -9.99 28.68
C CYS A 452 3.72 -9.53 28.85
N LYS A 453 4.35 -9.80 29.99
CA LYS A 453 5.75 -9.43 30.24
C LYS A 453 6.71 -10.04 29.22
N GLU A 454 6.45 -11.27 28.78
CA GLU A 454 7.30 -11.98 27.81
C GLU A 454 7.06 -11.48 26.37
N CYS A 455 5.79 -11.28 25.99
CA CYS A 455 5.45 -10.89 24.62
C CYS A 455 5.46 -9.36 24.38
N ASN A 456 5.43 -8.57 25.45
CA ASN A 456 5.20 -7.11 25.45
C ASN A 456 3.95 -6.66 24.67
N LYS A 457 2.93 -7.52 24.62
CA LYS A 457 1.62 -7.29 23.97
C LYS A 457 0.56 -8.25 24.52
N MET A 458 -0.67 -8.13 24.06
CA MET A 458 -1.70 -9.16 24.24
C MET A 458 -1.26 -10.48 23.57
N CYS A 459 -1.47 -11.60 24.25
CA CYS A 459 -1.18 -12.93 23.72
C CYS A 459 -2.08 -14.00 24.35
N ASN A 460 -1.93 -15.24 23.91
CA ASN A 460 -2.79 -16.36 24.32
C ASN A 460 -2.86 -16.54 25.84
N SER A 461 -1.74 -16.37 26.56
CA SER A 461 -1.73 -16.51 28.02
C SER A 461 -2.54 -15.44 28.75
N ILE A 462 -2.71 -14.25 28.17
CA ILE A 462 -3.61 -13.22 28.71
C ILE A 462 -5.07 -13.58 28.44
N TYR A 463 -5.39 -14.05 27.22
CA TYR A 463 -6.74 -14.51 26.90
C TYR A 463 -7.15 -15.69 27.79
N PHE A 464 -6.26 -16.64 28.06
CA PHE A 464 -6.53 -17.70 29.03
C PHE A 464 -6.81 -17.13 30.42
N ARG A 465 -5.95 -16.24 30.93
CA ARG A 465 -6.13 -15.61 32.24
C ARG A 465 -7.48 -14.91 32.37
N GLN A 466 -7.93 -14.24 31.31
CA GLN A 466 -9.25 -13.58 31.27
C GLN A 466 -10.43 -14.57 31.27
N ASN A 467 -10.19 -15.84 30.99
CA ASN A 467 -11.20 -16.90 30.89
C ASN A 467 -11.09 -17.99 31.97
N PHE A 468 -10.21 -17.84 32.97
CA PHE A 468 -10.06 -18.85 34.04
C PHE A 468 -11.39 -19.18 34.75
N GLU A 469 -12.26 -18.19 34.96
CA GLU A 469 -13.59 -18.40 35.57
C GLU A 469 -14.49 -19.34 34.74
N ASN A 470 -14.28 -19.43 33.43
CA ASN A 470 -15.08 -20.28 32.56
C ASN A 470 -14.60 -21.74 32.56
N TRP A 471 -13.41 -22.01 33.11
CA TRP A 471 -12.71 -23.31 33.00
C TRP A 471 -12.39 -23.83 34.40
N THR A 472 -13.42 -24.34 35.08
CA THR A 472 -13.26 -24.98 36.41
C THR A 472 -13.72 -26.44 36.39
N SER A 473 -12.90 -27.28 37.00
CA SER A 473 -13.19 -28.68 37.30
C SER A 473 -13.87 -28.88 38.65
N SER A 474 -14.14 -27.79 39.38
CA SER A 474 -14.50 -27.81 40.82
C SER A 474 -13.40 -28.39 41.74
N ASN A 475 -12.18 -28.58 41.23
CA ASN A 475 -11.01 -29.01 42.00
C ASN A 475 -9.87 -28.01 41.81
N ASP A 476 -9.60 -27.21 42.85
CA ASP A 476 -8.61 -26.14 42.84
C ASP A 476 -7.20 -26.59 42.41
N ASN A 477 -6.80 -27.82 42.75
CA ASN A 477 -5.48 -28.33 42.38
C ASN A 477 -5.39 -28.64 40.89
N ILE A 478 -6.45 -29.23 40.32
CA ILE A 478 -6.54 -29.51 38.88
C ILE A 478 -6.62 -28.19 38.11
N ASP A 479 -7.47 -27.27 38.57
CA ASP A 479 -7.64 -25.95 37.96
C ASP A 479 -6.31 -25.19 37.95
N LYS A 480 -5.58 -25.21 39.06
CA LYS A 480 -4.25 -24.58 39.15
C LYS A 480 -3.23 -25.23 38.22
N SER A 481 -3.21 -26.56 38.09
CA SER A 481 -2.34 -27.26 37.15
C SER A 481 -2.64 -26.89 35.70
N ILE A 482 -3.92 -26.83 35.31
CA ILE A 482 -4.35 -26.42 33.98
C ILE A 482 -3.97 -24.94 33.72
N GLN A 483 -4.31 -24.04 34.65
CA GLN A 483 -4.00 -22.62 34.56
C GLN A 483 -2.49 -22.37 34.41
N ASN A 484 -1.64 -23.13 35.11
CA ASN A 484 -0.19 -23.03 34.95
C ASN A 484 0.26 -23.30 33.51
N THR A 485 -0.26 -24.33 32.85
CA THR A 485 0.06 -24.61 31.44
C THR A 485 -0.46 -23.53 30.49
N GLN A 486 -1.65 -23.01 30.75
CA GLN A 486 -2.25 -21.93 29.99
C GLN A 486 -1.47 -20.62 30.09
N LEU A 487 -0.89 -20.32 31.26
CA LEU A 487 -0.04 -19.15 31.44
C LEU A 487 1.27 -19.24 30.64
N LEU A 488 1.74 -20.44 30.32
CA LEU A 488 2.92 -20.69 29.47
C LEU A 488 2.59 -20.62 27.97
N ALA A 489 1.32 -20.73 27.60
CA ALA A 489 0.87 -20.70 26.21
C ALA A 489 0.87 -19.27 25.67
N HIS A 490 2.05 -18.74 25.32
CA HIS A 490 2.20 -17.37 24.81
C HIS A 490 1.86 -17.25 23.32
N LYS A 491 2.67 -17.88 22.46
CA LYS A 491 2.46 -17.93 21.00
C LYS A 491 1.84 -19.23 20.54
N ASP A 492 2.15 -20.33 21.22
CA ASP A 492 1.68 -21.66 20.89
C ASP A 492 0.61 -22.09 21.89
N VAL A 493 -0.63 -22.12 21.42
CA VAL A 493 -1.79 -22.50 22.24
C VAL A 493 -1.79 -23.98 22.59
N ARG A 494 -1.06 -24.82 21.83
CA ARG A 494 -1.01 -26.28 22.06
C ARG A 494 -0.29 -26.67 23.35
N ILE A 495 0.43 -25.73 23.96
CA ILE A 495 1.06 -25.90 25.27
C ILE A 495 0.00 -25.89 26.39
N ALA A 496 -1.14 -25.23 26.16
CA ALA A 496 -2.20 -25.13 27.16
C ALA A 496 -2.98 -26.44 27.27
N LEU A 497 -3.22 -26.88 28.50
CA LEU A 497 -4.21 -27.89 28.79
C LEU A 497 -5.61 -27.28 28.82
N GLU A 498 -6.59 -28.11 28.47
CA GLU A 498 -7.99 -27.76 28.52
C GLU A 498 -8.77 -28.66 29.46
N TRP A 499 -9.62 -28.03 30.27
CA TRP A 499 -10.67 -28.76 30.96
C TRP A 499 -11.78 -29.06 29.97
N ILE A 500 -12.10 -30.34 29.78
CA ILE A 500 -13.18 -30.79 28.90
C ILE A 500 -14.33 -31.27 29.81
N PRO A 501 -15.45 -30.54 29.88
CA PRO A 501 -16.63 -31.00 30.59
C PRO A 501 -17.11 -32.36 30.05
N TYR A 502 -17.46 -33.28 30.95
CA TYR A 502 -17.75 -34.66 30.58
C TYR A 502 -18.99 -34.79 29.66
N ASP A 503 -19.93 -33.84 29.73
CA ASP A 503 -21.11 -33.74 28.86
C ASP A 503 -20.77 -33.40 27.40
N ARG A 504 -19.54 -32.98 27.11
CA ARG A 504 -19.01 -32.79 25.74
C ARG A 504 -18.49 -34.07 25.11
N LEU A 505 -18.55 -35.19 25.84
CA LEU A 505 -18.09 -36.50 25.39
C LEU A 505 -19.28 -37.45 25.21
N TYR A 506 -19.33 -38.15 24.07
CA TYR A 506 -20.39 -39.13 23.77
C TYR A 506 -19.82 -40.38 23.11
N ASN A 507 -20.65 -41.42 22.95
CA ASN A 507 -20.25 -42.73 22.41
C ASN A 507 -19.04 -43.36 23.14
N ILE A 508 -19.03 -43.23 24.47
CA ILE A 508 -17.90 -43.68 25.31
C ILE A 508 -17.86 -45.21 25.36
N LYS A 509 -16.75 -45.81 24.92
CA LYS A 509 -16.54 -47.26 24.86
C LYS A 509 -15.24 -47.64 25.55
N TYR A 510 -15.28 -48.65 26.41
CA TYR A 510 -14.09 -49.22 27.03
C TYR A 510 -13.17 -49.88 25.99
N ILE A 511 -11.86 -49.65 26.10
CA ILE A 511 -10.84 -50.23 25.22
C ILE A 511 -10.00 -51.26 25.96
N SER A 512 -9.33 -50.83 27.04
CA SER A 512 -8.34 -51.62 27.76
C SER A 512 -8.07 -51.03 29.15
N LYS A 513 -7.17 -51.66 29.91
CA LYS A 513 -6.68 -51.14 31.19
C LYS A 513 -5.16 -51.29 31.22
N ASP A 514 -4.46 -50.27 31.68
CA ASP A 514 -3.02 -50.30 31.92
C ASP A 514 -2.70 -50.04 33.40
N GLU A 515 -1.41 -49.85 33.71
CA GLU A 515 -0.94 -49.61 35.08
C GLU A 515 -1.48 -48.31 35.70
N PHE A 516 -1.93 -47.36 34.88
CA PHE A 516 -2.43 -46.06 35.31
C PHE A 516 -3.95 -46.04 35.44
N GLY A 517 -4.68 -46.82 34.63
CA GLY A 517 -6.13 -46.96 34.77
C GLY A 517 -6.86 -47.54 33.56
N LYS A 518 -8.18 -47.38 33.52
CA LYS A 518 -9.02 -47.82 32.40
C LYS A 518 -8.95 -46.80 31.27
N ILE A 519 -8.81 -47.30 30.04
CA ILE A 519 -8.79 -46.52 28.81
C ILE A 519 -10.11 -46.70 28.09
N TYR A 520 -10.71 -45.60 27.67
CA TYR A 520 -11.94 -45.52 26.90
C TYR A 520 -11.71 -44.72 25.61
N ARG A 521 -12.55 -44.94 24.61
CA ARG A 521 -12.67 -44.10 23.41
C ARG A 521 -13.95 -43.31 23.51
N ALA A 522 -13.94 -42.04 23.11
CA ALA A 522 -15.12 -41.20 23.03
C ALA A 522 -15.07 -40.29 21.80
N ASN A 523 -16.21 -39.68 21.48
CA ASN A 523 -16.28 -38.57 20.54
C ASN A 523 -16.35 -37.27 21.34
N TRP A 524 -15.57 -36.26 20.96
CA TRP A 524 -15.59 -34.92 21.57
C TRP A 524 -16.27 -33.92 20.65
N THR A 525 -17.33 -33.27 21.14
CA THR A 525 -18.16 -32.37 20.32
C THR A 525 -17.41 -31.12 19.85
N ASP A 526 -16.62 -30.51 20.72
CA ASP A 526 -16.13 -29.14 20.51
C ASP A 526 -14.87 -29.09 19.65
N GLY A 527 -14.00 -30.12 19.72
CA GLY A 527 -12.70 -30.14 19.04
C GLY A 527 -11.64 -29.30 19.75
N TYR A 528 -10.39 -29.43 19.30
CA TYR A 528 -9.23 -28.76 19.94
C TYR A 528 -9.14 -27.29 19.54
N ILE A 529 -8.45 -26.46 20.33
CA ILE A 529 -8.19 -25.06 19.96
C ILE A 529 -7.29 -25.02 18.72
N ARG A 530 -7.75 -24.37 17.66
CA ARG A 530 -7.00 -24.16 16.42
C ARG A 530 -5.67 -23.47 16.70
N TYR A 531 -4.60 -24.07 16.21
CA TYR A 531 -3.28 -23.44 16.16
C TYR A 531 -2.89 -23.21 14.70
N ASP A 532 -2.60 -21.95 14.38
CA ASP A 532 -2.08 -21.57 13.08
C ASP A 532 -0.98 -20.51 13.31
N LYS A 533 0.17 -20.66 12.66
CA LYS A 533 1.26 -19.68 12.80
C LYS A 533 0.88 -18.33 12.18
N SER A 534 -0.08 -18.33 11.26
CA SER A 534 -0.48 -17.16 10.48
C SER A 534 -1.76 -16.49 10.98
N TYR A 535 -2.50 -17.12 11.91
CA TYR A 535 -3.78 -16.60 12.39
C TYR A 535 -3.88 -16.64 13.92
N GLU A 536 -4.71 -15.76 14.47
CA GLU A 536 -4.99 -15.74 15.91
C GLU A 536 -5.87 -16.95 16.31
N SER A 537 -5.53 -17.62 17.41
CA SER A 537 -6.33 -18.71 17.97
C SER A 537 -7.57 -18.20 18.74
N TRP A 538 -7.60 -16.91 19.07
CA TRP A 538 -8.68 -16.27 19.82
C TRP A 538 -9.55 -15.43 18.87
N ASN A 539 -10.87 -15.51 19.03
CA ASN A 539 -11.81 -14.71 18.26
C ASN A 539 -12.46 -13.65 19.15
N ASN A 540 -12.13 -12.38 18.87
CA ASN A 540 -12.68 -11.24 19.61
C ASN A 540 -14.18 -11.00 19.36
N ASN A 541 -14.76 -11.45 18.25
CA ASN A 541 -16.17 -11.20 17.98
C ASN A 541 -17.09 -12.03 18.88
N ASN A 542 -16.75 -13.29 19.12
CA ASN A 542 -17.55 -14.19 19.97
C ASN A 542 -16.92 -14.44 21.34
N GLN A 543 -15.76 -13.82 21.62
CA GLN A 543 -15.01 -13.97 22.86
C GLN A 543 -14.75 -15.43 23.21
N ASN A 544 -14.27 -16.20 22.23
CA ASN A 544 -13.98 -17.62 22.41
C ASN A 544 -12.78 -18.08 21.56
N TRP A 545 -12.21 -19.22 21.94
CA TRP A 545 -11.17 -19.88 21.16
C TRP A 545 -11.74 -20.46 19.87
N ILE A 546 -11.01 -20.29 18.77
CA ILE A 546 -11.35 -20.92 17.49
C ILE A 546 -11.11 -22.43 17.62
N ARG A 547 -12.10 -23.23 17.21
CA ARG A 547 -12.07 -24.69 17.33
C ARG A 547 -11.87 -25.37 15.99
N GLU A 548 -11.17 -26.49 15.99
CA GLU A 548 -11.01 -27.39 14.85
C GLU A 548 -11.26 -28.84 15.26
N GLY A 549 -11.69 -29.67 14.30
CA GLY A 549 -11.92 -31.10 14.56
C GLY A 549 -13.16 -31.39 15.42
N CYS A 550 -14.24 -30.64 15.24
CA CYS A 550 -15.52 -30.94 15.89
C CYS A 550 -15.93 -32.40 15.65
N ASN A 551 -16.46 -33.07 16.68
CA ASN A 551 -16.82 -34.49 16.66
C ASN A 551 -15.65 -35.47 16.40
N MET A 552 -14.42 -35.10 16.78
CA MET A 552 -13.27 -35.99 16.66
C MET A 552 -13.26 -37.11 17.70
N PHE A 553 -12.53 -38.19 17.40
CA PHE A 553 -12.25 -39.25 18.35
C PHE A 553 -11.16 -38.85 19.34
N VAL A 554 -11.39 -39.16 20.61
CA VAL A 554 -10.41 -38.97 21.69
C VAL A 554 -10.32 -40.23 22.55
N ASN A 555 -9.16 -40.47 23.13
CA ASN A 555 -8.97 -41.51 24.14
C ASN A 555 -9.03 -40.87 25.53
N LEU A 556 -9.84 -41.44 26.41
CA LEU A 556 -10.00 -41.02 27.80
C LEU A 556 -9.29 -42.04 28.69
N LYS A 557 -8.52 -41.55 29.65
CA LYS A 557 -7.83 -42.41 30.61
C LYS A 557 -8.28 -42.06 32.02
N SER A 558 -8.89 -43.00 32.72
CA SER A 558 -9.33 -42.79 34.11
C SER A 558 -8.11 -42.81 35.03
N LEU A 559 -7.98 -41.82 35.91
CA LEU A 559 -6.92 -41.79 36.91
C LEU A 559 -7.44 -42.37 38.23
N ASN A 560 -6.74 -43.37 38.78
CA ASN A 560 -7.16 -44.06 40.00
C ASN A 560 -6.95 -43.23 41.29
N THR A 561 -6.21 -42.10 41.22
CA THR A 561 -5.95 -41.21 42.36
C THR A 561 -6.03 -39.73 41.93
N PRO A 562 -6.85 -38.89 42.58
CA PRO A 562 -6.96 -37.46 42.25
C PRO A 562 -5.73 -36.60 42.63
N ASN A 563 -4.85 -37.11 43.50
CA ASN A 563 -3.90 -36.26 44.24
C ASN A 563 -2.51 -36.08 43.61
N ILE A 564 -2.24 -36.59 42.40
CA ILE A 564 -0.92 -36.44 41.74
C ILE A 564 -1.09 -36.14 40.25
N LEU A 565 -1.70 -35.01 39.92
CA LEU A 565 -1.55 -34.39 38.60
C LEU A 565 -0.39 -33.39 38.66
N THR A 566 0.84 -33.90 38.80
CA THR A 566 2.05 -33.09 38.64
C THR A 566 2.36 -32.94 37.15
N LEU A 567 3.05 -31.86 36.76
CA LEU A 567 3.51 -31.68 35.38
C LEU A 567 4.35 -32.88 34.89
N GLU A 568 5.08 -33.51 35.81
CA GLU A 568 5.87 -34.72 35.55
C GLU A 568 4.99 -35.95 35.26
N PHE A 569 3.86 -36.09 35.95
CA PHE A 569 2.87 -37.13 35.66
C PHE A 569 2.19 -36.89 34.32
N ILE A 570 1.82 -35.64 34.02
CA ILE A 570 1.23 -35.25 32.73
C ILE A 570 2.18 -35.53 31.56
N ASN A 571 3.49 -35.30 31.72
CA ASN A 571 4.48 -35.61 30.69
C ASN A 571 4.76 -37.12 30.52
N LYS A 572 4.37 -37.96 31.48
CA LYS A 572 4.56 -39.43 31.47
C LYS A 572 3.37 -40.19 30.89
N VAL A 573 2.19 -39.56 30.81
CA VAL A 573 0.93 -40.11 30.28
C VAL A 573 0.69 -39.58 28.88
#